data_AF-A0A0B3AGZ4-F1
#
_entry.id   AF-A0A0B3AGZ4-F1
#
_cell.length_a   1.000
_cell.length_b   1.000
_cell.length_c   1.000
_cell.angle_alpha   90.00
_cell.angle_beta   90.00
_cell.angle_gamma   90.00
#
_symmetry.space_group_name_H-M   'P 1'
#
loop_
_entity.id
_entity.type
_entity.pdbx_description
1 polymer ?
#
loop_
_entity_poly.entity_id
_entity_poly.type
_entity_poly.pdbx_seq_one_letter_code
_entity_poly.pdbx_strand_id
1 'polypeptide(L)' 'MGANCSKCHGTGMVQDEKGIHTCWDCLMNGDLDAHSKKLPDLSLRKIARKI' A
#
# COMPACT_ATOMS: atom_id res chain seq x y z
N MET A 1 5.72 6.99 -3.41
CA MET A 1 4.67 7.04 -4.45
C MET A 1 5.17 7.90 -5.59
N GLY A 2 5.23 7.35 -6.80
CA GLY A 2 5.65 8.09 -7.98
C GLY A 2 4.63 9.20 -8.26
N ALA A 3 4.95 10.41 -7.81
CA ALA A 3 4.02 11.54 -7.73
C ALA A 3 3.35 11.91 -9.07
N ASN A 4 3.91 11.44 -10.20
CA ASN A 4 3.45 11.74 -11.56
C ASN A 4 3.15 10.50 -12.40
N CYS A 5 2.83 9.35 -11.80
CA CYS A 5 2.44 8.18 -12.59
C CYS A 5 1.12 8.46 -13.33
N SER A 6 1.12 8.40 -14.66
CA SER A 6 -0.04 8.72 -15.52
C SER A 6 -1.21 7.75 -15.37
N LYS A 7 -0.96 6.53 -14.85
CA LYS A 7 -1.99 5.51 -14.65
C LYS A 7 -2.73 5.67 -13.32
N CYS A 8 -1.99 5.94 -12.25
CA CYS A 8 -2.56 6.05 -10.90
C CYS A 8 -2.65 7.49 -10.37
N HIS A 9 -2.16 8.46 -11.13
CA HIS A 9 -2.11 9.89 -10.77
C HIS A 9 -1.52 10.13 -9.37
N GLY A 10 -0.45 9.39 -9.02
CA GLY A 10 0.23 9.50 -7.73
C GLY A 10 -0.48 8.84 -6.55
N THR A 11 -1.67 8.25 -6.74
CA THR A 11 -2.42 7.57 -5.66
C THR A 11 -1.89 6.18 -5.36
N GLY A 12 -1.16 5.57 -6.30
CA GLY A 12 -0.72 4.18 -6.21
C GLY A 12 -1.80 3.14 -6.52
N MET A 13 -3.03 3.58 -6.81
CA MET A 13 -4.17 2.73 -7.15
C MET A 13 -4.71 3.10 -8.55
N VAL A 14 -5.18 2.11 -9.29
CA VAL A 14 -5.84 2.27 -10.59
C VAL A 14 -7.27 1.77 -10.45
N GLN A 15 -8.22 2.50 -11.03
CA GLN A 15 -9.62 2.10 -11.09
C GLN A 15 -10.02 1.90 -12.56
N ASP A 16 -10.48 0.69 -12.89
CA ASP A 16 -10.96 0.34 -14.22
C ASP A 16 -12.27 -0.48 -14.14
N GLU A 17 -12.72 -1.02 -15.28
CA GLU A 17 -13.94 -1.84 -15.40
C GLU A 17 -13.90 -3.13 -14.56
N LYS A 18 -12.71 -3.60 -14.17
CA LYS A 18 -12.51 -4.79 -13.32
C LYS A 18 -12.44 -4.42 -11.84
N GLY A 19 -12.34 -3.13 -11.51
CA GLY A 19 -12.36 -2.61 -10.15
C GLY A 19 -11.10 -1.82 -9.77
N ILE A 20 -10.91 -1.65 -8.46
CA ILE A 20 -9.76 -0.93 -7.91
C ILE A 20 -8.64 -1.93 -7.63
N HIS A 21 -7.45 -1.67 -8.18
CA HIS A 21 -6.27 -2.49 -7.96
C HIS A 21 -5.00 -1.65 -7.84
N THR A 22 -3.95 -2.26 -7.28
CA THR A 22 -2.64 -1.61 -7.12
C THR A 22 -2.03 -1.26 -8.47
N CYS A 23 -1.45 -0.06 -8.60
CA CYS A 23 -0.73 0.32 -9.80
C CYS A 23 0.53 -0.53 -9.99
N TRP A 24 0.48 -1.46 -10.95
CA TRP A 24 1.59 -2.39 -11.19
C TRP A 24 2.89 -1.69 -11.57
N ASP A 25 2.83 -0.64 -12.39
CA ASP A 25 4.03 0.12 -12.78
C ASP A 25 4.73 0.72 -11.55
N CYS A 26 3.95 1.35 -10.66
CA CYS A 26 4.50 1.91 -9.42
C CYS A 26 5.01 0.81 -8.48
N LEU A 27 4.37 -0.37 -8.49
CA LEU A 27 4.82 -1.52 -7.70
C LEU A 27 6.17 -2.05 -8.18
N MET A 28 6.31 -2.27 -9.50
CA MET A 28 7.53 -2.78 -10.12
C MET A 28 8.70 -1.81 -10.00
N ASN A 29 8.43 -0.49 -10.02
CA ASN A 29 9.47 0.53 -9.86
C ASN A 29 9.87 0.75 -8.39
N GLY A 30 9.25 0.07 -7.43
CA GLY A 30 9.49 0.29 -6.00
C GLY A 30 8.97 1.64 -5.50
N ASP A 31 8.13 2.31 -6.29
CA ASP A 31 7.54 3.61 -5.96
C ASP A 31 6.37 3.48 -4.98
N LEU A 32 5.82 2.29 -4.80
CA LEU A 32 4.85 2.01 -3.76
C LEU A 32 5.54 1.64 -2.46
N ASP A 33 5.23 2.37 -1.39
CA ASP A 33 5.67 1.98 -0.05
C ASP A 33 4.80 0.79 0.38
N ALA A 34 5.28 -0.43 0.14
CA ALA A 34 4.59 -1.68 0.49
C ALA A 34 4.39 -1.81 2.01
N HIS A 35 5.12 -1.02 2.79
CA HIS A 35 4.98 -0.93 4.24
C HIS A 35 4.48 0.45 4.61
N SER A 36 3.27 0.54 5.16
CA SER A 36 2.87 1.75 5.86
C SER A 36 3.82 1.97 7.03
N LYS A 37 4.65 3.03 6.96
CA LYS A 37 5.43 3.53 8.12
C LYS A 37 4.51 4.00 9.27
N LYS A 38 3.21 4.08 9.00
CA LYS A 38 2.13 4.47 9.90
C LYS A 38 1.26 3.26 10.29
N LEU A 39 1.83 2.06 10.38
CA LEU A 39 1.18 1.05 11.20
C LEU A 39 1.29 1.53 12.66
N PRO A 40 0.18 1.69 13.41
CA PRO A 40 0.29 1.83 14.85
C PRO A 40 1.11 0.63 15.32
N ASP A 41 2.08 0.87 16.20
CA ASP A 41 2.87 -0.20 16.81
C ASP A 41 1.89 -1.20 17.43
N LEU A 42 1.59 -2.26 16.68
CA LEU A 42 0.83 -3.40 17.14
C LEU A 42 1.79 -4.07 18.11
N SER A 43 1.80 -3.59 19.35
CA SER A 43 2.44 -4.24 20.48
C SER A 43 1.85 -5.63 20.61
N LEU A 44 2.41 -6.60 19.86
CA LEU A 44 2.02 -8.01 19.84
C LEU A 44 2.10 -8.66 21.24
N ARG A 45 2.70 -7.96 22.22
CA ARG A 45 2.78 -8.35 23.63
C ARG A 45 1.41 -8.53 24.33
N LYS A 46 0.31 -7.98 23.83
CA LYS A 46 -1.00 -8.12 24.51
C LYS A 46 -1.77 -9.41 24.19
N ILE A 47 -1.39 -10.15 23.14
CA ILE A 47 -2.12 -11.36 22.72
C ILE A 47 -1.62 -12.61 23.46
N ALA A 48 -0.39 -12.60 24.01
CA ALA A 48 0.21 -13.75 24.70
C ALA A 48 -0.24 -13.97 26.16
N ARG A 49 -1.20 -13.19 26.69
CA ARG A 49 -1.77 -13.36 28.04
C ARG A 49 -3.25 -13.72 28.00
N LYS A 50 -3.62 -14.72 27.21
CA LYS A 50 -4.91 -15.39 27.35
C LYS A 50 -4.85 -16.82 26.81
N ILE A 51 -4.00 -17.63 27.42
CA ILE A 51 -4.10 -19.09 27.43
C ILE A 51 -3.80 -19.54 28.86
#